data_AF-A0A151SQB4-F1
#
_entry.id   AF-A0A151SQB4-F1
#
_cell.length_a   1.000
_cell.length_b   1.000
_cell.length_c   1.000
_cell.angle_alpha   90.00
_cell.angle_beta   90.00
_cell.angle_gamma   90.00
#
_symmetry.space_group_name_H-M   'P 1'
#
loop_
_entity.id
_entity.type
_entity.pdbx_description
1 polymer ?
#
loop_
_entity_poly.entity_id
_entity_poly.type
_entity_poly.pdbx_seq_one_letter_code
_entity_poly.pdbx_strand_id
1 'polypeptide(L)' 'FVDNFLLPPQDQFDPSYGAWERCNNLVHSWILNFVSLSIAQSITYFEYAFEVCQELCEIFSQGIFVRFTNLQ' A
#
# COMPACT_ATOMS: atom_id res chain seq x y z
N PHE A 1 8.77 10.47 -5.91
CA PHE A 1 8.59 9.01 -5.85
C PHE A 1 7.32 8.59 -5.11
N VAL A 2 6.82 9.32 -4.11
CA VAL A 2 5.67 8.87 -3.29
C VAL A 2 4.31 9.47 -3.70
N ASP A 3 4.28 10.60 -4.41
CA ASP A 3 3.02 11.35 -4.56
C ASP A 3 2.22 11.11 -5.88
N ASN A 4 2.69 10.25 -6.80
CA ASN A 4 1.92 9.81 -7.98
C ASN A 4 2.58 8.71 -8.85
N PHE A 5 3.70 8.12 -8.41
CA PHE A 5 4.57 7.24 -9.24
C PHE A 5 4.39 5.74 -8.98
N LEU A 6 3.39 5.34 -8.20
CA LEU A 6 3.12 3.93 -7.89
C LEU A 6 2.11 3.30 -8.86
N LEU A 7 1.55 4.07 -9.79
CA LEU A 7 0.75 3.50 -10.87
C LEU A 7 1.66 2.78 -11.86
N PRO A 8 1.25 1.61 -12.39
CA PRO A 8 2.02 0.91 -13.40
C PRO A 8 2.24 1.81 -14.63
N PRO A 9 3.43 1.77 -15.25
CA PRO A 9 3.62 2.35 -16.58
C PRO A 9 2.56 1.79 -17.52
N GLN A 10 1.96 2.66 -18.35
CA GLN A 10 0.90 2.24 -19.30
C GLN A 10 1.42 1.26 -20.36
N ASP A 11 2.73 1.26 -20.60
CA ASP A 11 3.40 0.37 -21.52
C ASP A 11 4.40 -0.52 -20.79
N GLN A 12 4.24 -1.83 -20.93
CA GLN A 12 5.17 -2.84 -20.42
C GLN A 12 6.55 -2.80 -21.11
N PHE A 13 6.65 -2.15 -22.28
CA PHE A 13 7.91 -1.91 -22.98
C PHE A 13 8.59 -0.60 -22.55
N ASP A 14 8.00 0.14 -21.62
CA ASP A 14 8.65 1.32 -21.05
C ASP A 14 9.95 0.89 -20.35
N PRO A 15 11.10 1.51 -20.68
CA PRO A 15 12.38 1.20 -20.04
C PRO A 15 12.38 1.31 -18.51
N SER A 16 11.44 2.07 -17.95
CA SER A 16 11.23 2.25 -16.51
C SER A 16 10.39 1.15 -15.85
N TYR A 17 9.69 0.30 -16.61
CA TYR A 17 8.83 -0.76 -16.07
C TYR A 17 9.56 -1.69 -15.10
N GLY A 18 10.74 -2.18 -15.49
CA GLY A 18 11.53 -3.05 -14.62
C GLY A 18 12.02 -2.36 -13.33
N ALA A 19 12.27 -1.05 -13.36
CA ALA A 19 12.62 -0.29 -12.16
C ALA A 19 11.39 -0.07 -11.28
N TRP A 20 10.23 0.24 -11.89
CA TRP A 20 8.96 0.40 -11.21
C TRP A 20 8.53 -0.89 -10.51
N GLU A 21 8.57 -2.04 -11.17
CA GLU A 21 8.18 -3.34 -10.62
C GLU A 21 9.04 -3.69 -9.39
N ARG A 22 10.35 -3.45 -9.46
CA ARG A 22 11.26 -3.65 -8.32
C ARG A 22 10.92 -2.75 -7.15
N CYS A 23 10.64 -1.48 -7.40
CA CYS A 23 10.21 -0.54 -6.37
C CYS A 23 8.88 -0.97 -5.75
N ASN A 24 7.90 -1.36 -6.56
CA ASN A 24 6.60 -1.87 -6.11
C ASN A 24 6.78 -3.07 -5.16
N ASN A 25 7.55 -4.07 -5.57
CA ASN A 25 7.81 -5.27 -4.78
C ASN A 25 8.57 -4.99 -3.48
N LEU A 26 9.54 -4.06 -3.52
CA LEU A 26 10.32 -3.68 -2.34
C LEU A 26 9.43 -2.96 -1.31
N VAL A 27 8.63 -1.99 -1.75
CA VAL A 27 7.70 -1.27 -0.87
C VAL A 27 6.66 -2.23 -0.30
N HIS A 28 6.11 -3.13 -1.11
CA HIS A 28 5.14 -4.11 -0.64
C HIS A 28 5.75 -5.03 0.44
N SER A 29 6.96 -5.54 0.21
CA SER A 29 7.69 -6.34 1.20
C SER A 29 7.95 -5.57 2.49
N TRP A 30 8.37 -4.30 2.39
CA TRP A 30 8.59 -3.46 3.57
C TRP A 30 7.33 -3.29 4.40
N ILE A 31 6.20 -3.01 3.75
CA ILE A 31 4.91 -2.83 4.43
C ILE A 31 4.48 -4.13 5.12
N LEU A 32 4.50 -5.27 4.41
CA LEU A 32 4.12 -6.57 4.96
C LEU A 32 4.96 -6.96 6.19
N ASN A 33 6.24 -6.58 6.21
CA ASN A 33 7.12 -6.82 7.35
C ASN A 33 6.97 -5.80 8.49
N PHE A 34 6.39 -4.64 8.23
CA PHE A 34 6.25 -3.56 9.22
C PHE A 34 4.93 -3.65 10.01
N VAL A 35 3.87 -4.16 9.39
CA VAL A 35 2.54 -4.24 10.00
C VAL A 35 2.35 -5.53 10.81
N SER A 36 1.30 -5.58 11.64
CA SER A 36 0.94 -6.81 12.35
C SER A 36 0.50 -7.91 11.37
N LEU A 37 0.64 -9.18 11.77
CA LEU A 37 0.26 -10.32 10.93
C LEU A 37 -1.19 -10.24 10.44
N SER A 38 -2.12 -9.77 11.28
CA SER A 38 -3.53 -9.61 10.92
C SER A 38 -3.74 -8.59 9.79
N ILE A 39 -2.99 -7.47 9.82
CA ILE A 39 -3.04 -6.44 8.78
C ILE A 39 -2.31 -6.95 7.54
N ALA A 40 -1.15 -7.60 7.68
CA ALA A 40 -0.43 -8.20 6.56
C ALA A 40 -1.31 -9.18 5.76
N GLN A 41 -2.08 -10.02 6.45
CA GLN A 41 -3.03 -10.94 5.83
C GLN A 41 -4.16 -10.23 5.06
N SER A 42 -4.61 -9.06 5.53
CA SER A 42 -5.67 -8.30 4.85
C SER A 42 -5.16 -7.49 3.66
N ILE A 43 -3.84 -7.36 3.48
CA ILE A 43 -3.26 -6.57 2.37
C ILE A 43 -2.40 -7.41 1.41
N THR A 44 -2.15 -8.69 1.71
CA THR A 44 -1.24 -9.55 0.93
C THR A 44 -1.69 -9.81 -0.51
N TYR A 45 -2.96 -9.56 -0.84
CA TYR A 45 -3.54 -9.84 -2.16
C TYR A 45 -3.47 -8.67 -3.13
N PHE A 46 -3.04 -7.48 -2.66
CA PHE A 46 -2.89 -6.32 -3.53
C PHE A 46 -1.66 -6.45 -4.41
N GLU A 47 -1.82 -6.11 -5.68
CA GLU A 47 -0.75 -6.19 -6.67
C GLU A 47 0.16 -4.97 -6.57
N TYR A 48 -0.44 -3.80 -6.28
CA TYR A 48 0.27 -2.54 -6.24
C TYR A 48 0.43 -2.04 -4.80
N ALA A 49 1.65 -1.65 -4.45
CA ALA A 49 1.96 -1.02 -3.18
C ALA A 49 1.11 0.24 -2.93
N PHE A 50 0.64 0.91 -4.00
CA PHE A 50 -0.32 2.00 -3.91
C PHE A 50 -1.64 1.56 -3.26
N GLU A 51 -2.21 0.44 -3.71
CA GLU A 51 -3.49 -0.07 -3.19
C GLU A 51 -3.35 -0.46 -1.72
N VAL A 52 -2.22 -1.07 -1.37
CA VAL A 52 -1.86 -1.35 0.03
C VAL A 52 -1.82 -0.09 0.88
N CYS A 53 -1.15 0.97 0.39
CA CYS A 53 -1.09 2.24 1.09
C CYS A 53 -2.48 2.87 1.27
N GLN A 54 -3.34 2.79 0.26
CA GLN A 54 -4.70 3.31 0.33
C GLN A 54 -5.53 2.55 1.37
N GLU A 55 -5.52 1.22 1.34
CA GLU A 55 -6.22 0.37 2.30
C GLU A 55 -5.76 0.67 3.74
N LEU A 56 -4.45 0.83 3.96
CA LEU A 56 -3.92 1.23 5.26
C LEU A 56 -4.44 2.61 5.70
N CYS A 57 -4.45 3.60 4.81
CA CYS A 57 -5.02 4.91 5.10
C CYS A 57 -6.49 4.82 5.50
N GLU A 58 -7.28 3.97 4.83
CA GLU A 58 -8.69 3.73 5.17
C GLU A 58 -8.84 3.06 6.54
N ILE A 59 -8.07 2.00 6.83
CA ILE A 59 -8.07 1.31 8.12
C ILE A 59 -7.71 2.27 9.26
N PHE A 60 -6.68 3.10 9.09
CA PHE A 60 -6.31 4.10 10.09
C PHE A 60 -7.39 5.17 10.27
N SER A 61 -8.01 5.63 9.17
CA SER A 61 -9.10 6.62 9.24
C SER A 61 -10.32 6.07 9.96
N GLN A 62 -10.70 4.82 9.69
CA GLN A 62 -11.78 4.12 10.38
C GLN A 62 -11.45 3.92 11.87
N GLY A 63 -10.24 3.45 12.18
CA GLY A 63 -9.80 3.23 13.56
C GLY A 63 -9.77 4.52 14.39
N ILE A 64 -9.36 5.63 13.78
CA ILE A 64 -9.42 6.96 14.39
C ILE A 64 -10.88 7.37 14.63
N PHE A 65 -11.76 7.22 13.64
CA PHE A 65 -13.19 7.54 13.78
C PHE A 65 -13.86 6.76 14.91
N VAL A 66 -13.67 5.43 14.97
CA VAL A 66 -14.22 4.57 16.04
C VAL A 66 -13.71 5.01 17.42
N ARG A 67 -12.44 5.40 17.54
CA ARG A 67 -11.91 5.92 18.82
C ARG A 67 -12.57 7.24 19.22
N PHE A 68 -12.83 8.15 18.28
CA PHE A 68 -13.51 9.41 18.57
C PHE A 68 -14.95 9.19 19.04
N THR A 69 -15.72 8.30 18.41
CA THR A 69 -17.12 8.06 18.80
C THR A 69 -17.26 7.39 20.17
N ASN A 70 -16.26 6.60 20.60
CA ASN A 70 -16.24 5.97 21.92
C ASN A 70 -15.77 6.91 23.05
N LEU A 71 -15.38 8.14 22.73
CA LEU A 71 -14.96 9.18 23.68
C LEU A 71 -16.03 10.26 23.90
N GLN A 72 -17.20 10.15 23.27
CA GLN A 72 -18.40 10.97 23.52
C GLN A 72 -19.44 10.20 24.34
#